data_AF-A0A9D1E9Z1-F1
#
_entry.id   AF-A0A9D1E9Z1-F1
#
_cell.length_a   1.000
_cell.length_b   1.000
_cell.length_c   1.000
_cell.angle_alpha   90.00
_cell.angle_beta   90.00
_cell.angle_gamma   90.00
#
_symmetry.space_group_name_H-M   'P 1'
#
loop_
_entity.id
_entity.type
_entity.pdbx_description
1 polymer ?
#
loop_
_entity_poly.entity_id
_entity_poly.type
_entity_poly.pdbx_seq_one_letter_code
_entity_poly.pdbx_strand_id
1 'polypeptide(L)'
;MIKDGCVILGESLAGGRPSGMEDGYQELIAAITRQAVKDYVSILTRLFSCPSGAKRSALEMEKTELEVFFYSEWFSAMTEIDGGRLIDAARRQAVEKAKEAIRRKQKKKLKAMEKAGTIHC
;
A
#
# COMPACT_ATOMS: atom_id res chain seq x y z
N MET A 1 -33.20 -39.68 10.31
CA MET A 1 -34.14 -38.56 10.11
C MET A 1 -33.32 -37.33 9.79
N ILE A 2 -33.18 -37.08 8.50
CA ILE A 2 -32.44 -35.95 7.93
C ILE A 2 -33.42 -34.77 7.97
N LYS A 3 -33.07 -33.67 8.63
CA LYS A 3 -33.79 -32.41 8.55
C LYS A 3 -32.86 -31.38 7.89
N ASP A 4 -33.07 -31.25 6.57
CA ASP A 4 -33.25 -29.98 5.85
C ASP A 4 -32.19 -28.92 6.15
N GLY A 5 -31.14 -28.78 5.34
CA GLY A 5 -31.29 -28.32 3.96
C GLY A 5 -30.74 -26.90 3.88
N CYS A 6 -29.42 -26.77 3.99
CA CYS A 6 -28.70 -25.53 3.76
C CYS A 6 -28.87 -25.14 2.28
N VAL A 7 -29.79 -24.21 2.02
CA VAL A 7 -29.92 -23.56 0.72
C VAL A 7 -28.71 -22.64 0.57
N ILE A 8 -27.69 -23.14 -0.13
CA ILE A 8 -26.66 -22.32 -0.75
C ILE A 8 -27.37 -21.54 -1.85
N LEU A 9 -27.84 -20.33 -1.54
CA LEU A 9 -28.29 -19.40 -2.55
C LEU A 9 -27.03 -18.81 -3.20
N GLY A 10 -26.61 -19.45 -4.29
CA GLY A 10 -25.76 -18.80 -5.28
C GLY A 10 -26.58 -17.72 -5.96
N GLU A 11 -26.29 -16.46 -5.66
CA GLU A 11 -26.68 -15.34 -6.49
C GLU A 11 -25.41 -14.61 -6.94
N SER A 12 -25.03 -14.92 -8.17
CA SER A 12 -24.14 -14.10 -8.99
C SER A 12 -24.79 -12.75 -9.21
N LEU A 13 -24.48 -11.76 -8.35
CA LEU A 13 -24.83 -10.37 -8.64
C LEU A 13 -23.76 -9.79 -9.56
N ALA A 14 -24.13 -9.83 -10.85
CA ALA A 14 -23.61 -8.97 -11.89
C ALA A 14 -23.48 -7.51 -11.39
N GLY A 15 -22.48 -6.81 -11.91
CA GLY A 15 -22.11 -5.46 -11.53
C GLY A 15 -23.29 -4.48 -11.51
N GLY A 16 -23.83 -4.26 -10.31
CA GLY A 16 -24.62 -3.09 -10.00
C GLY A 16 -23.68 -1.91 -9.92
N ARG A 17 -23.73 -1.04 -10.92
CA ARG A 17 -23.11 0.28 -10.87
C ARG A 17 -23.70 1.01 -9.65
N PRO A 18 -22.88 1.49 -8.70
CA PRO A 18 -23.39 2.22 -7.54
C PRO A 18 -24.15 3.46 -8.04
N SER A 19 -25.42 3.57 -7.67
CA SER A 19 -26.33 4.61 -8.18
C SER A 19 -26.98 5.39 -7.04
N GLY A 20 -26.21 5.69 -5.99
CA GLY A 20 -26.59 6.61 -4.90
C GLY A 20 -25.47 7.61 -4.55
N MET A 21 -25.84 8.76 -3.97
CA MET A 21 -24.87 9.75 -3.47
C MET A 21 -23.95 9.19 -2.37
N GLU A 22 -24.47 8.28 -1.54
CA GLU A 22 -23.72 7.61 -0.48
C GLU A 22 -22.53 6.83 -1.04
N ASP A 23 -22.73 6.14 -2.16
CA ASP A 23 -21.66 5.38 -2.82
C ASP A 23 -20.55 6.30 -3.33
N GLY A 24 -20.88 7.52 -3.79
CA GLY A 24 -19.90 8.49 -4.25
C GLY A 24 -18.99 9.00 -3.13
N TYR A 25 -19.53 9.23 -1.93
CA TYR A 25 -18.73 9.59 -0.76
C TYR A 25 -17.87 8.41 -0.30
N GLN A 26 -18.40 7.20 -0.28
CA GLN A 26 -17.63 5.98 0.04
C GLN A 26 -16.46 5.77 -0.95
N GLU A 27 -16.70 5.96 -2.25
CA GLU A 27 -15.67 5.89 -3.28
C GLU A 27 -14.58 6.95 -3.09
N LEU A 28 -14.97 8.18 -2.73
CA LEU A 28 -14.05 9.26 -2.44
C LEU A 28 -13.19 8.96 -1.21
N ILE A 29 -13.79 8.51 -0.11
CA ILE A 29 -13.08 8.12 1.13
C ILE A 29 -12.09 7.00 0.82
N ALA A 30 -12.51 6.00 0.04
CA ALA A 30 -11.64 4.91 -0.36
C ALA A 30 -10.50 5.40 -1.27
N ALA A 31 -10.75 6.38 -2.16
CA ALA A 31 -9.71 6.98 -3.00
C ALA A 31 -8.68 7.76 -2.19
N ILE A 32 -9.12 8.59 -1.24
CA ILE A 32 -8.27 9.33 -0.31
C ILE A 32 -7.40 8.36 0.49
N THR A 33 -8.03 7.33 1.07
CA THR A 33 -7.32 6.30 1.85
C THR A 33 -6.26 5.58 1.02
N ARG A 34 -6.61 5.14 -0.20
CA ARG A 34 -5.64 4.51 -1.12
C ARG A 34 -4.48 5.43 -1.46
N GLN A 35 -4.73 6.72 -1.63
CA GLN A 35 -3.69 7.70 -1.94
C GLN A 35 -2.76 7.91 -0.74
N ALA A 36 -3.30 8.15 0.45
CA ALA A 36 -2.52 8.30 1.68
C ALA A 36 -1.61 7.08 1.94
N VAL A 37 -2.12 5.85 1.72
CA VAL A 37 -1.31 4.62 1.85
C VAL A 37 -0.17 4.59 0.84
N LYS A 38 -0.43 4.96 -0.43
CA LYS A 38 0.62 5.03 -1.46
C LYS A 38 1.72 6.00 -1.07
N ASP A 39 1.34 7.18 -0.57
CA ASP A 39 2.27 8.22 -0.18
C ASP A 39 3.11 7.79 1.02
N TYR A 40 2.48 7.19 2.05
CA TYR A 40 3.18 6.63 3.20
C TYR A 40 4.21 5.57 2.80
N VAL A 41 3.83 4.61 1.95
CA VAL A 41 4.74 3.57 1.43
C VAL A 41 5.90 4.18 0.64
N SER A 42 5.64 5.23 -0.14
CA SER A 42 6.65 5.97 -0.91
C SER A 42 7.68 6.63 0.02
N ILE A 43 7.21 7.33 1.06
CA ILE A 43 8.05 7.98 2.07
C ILE A 43 8.92 6.95 2.80
N LEU A 44 8.34 5.84 3.26
CA LEU A 44 9.08 4.77 3.92
C LEU A 44 10.16 4.18 3.00
N THR A 45 9.83 3.94 1.73
CA THR A 45 10.80 3.43 0.74
C THR A 45 11.96 4.40 0.53
N ARG A 46 11.69 5.71 0.54
CA ARG A 46 12.72 6.76 0.47
C ARG A 46 13.56 6.79 1.75
N LEU A 47 12.96 6.64 2.93
CA LEU A 47 13.68 6.57 4.20
C LEU A 47 14.61 5.36 4.29
N PHE A 48 14.23 4.20 3.72
CA PHE A 48 15.10 3.03 3.62
C PHE A 48 16.33 3.24 2.73
N SER A 49 16.32 4.28 1.88
CA SER A 49 17.50 4.65 1.09
C SER A 49 18.53 5.47 1.86
N CYS A 50 18.38 5.58 3.20
CA CYS A 50 19.24 6.34 4.11
C CYS A 50 19.50 7.79 3.65
N PRO A 51 18.45 8.62 3.45
CA PRO A 51 18.64 10.05 3.23
C PRO A 51 19.24 10.69 4.50
N SER A 52 20.02 11.75 4.32
CA SER A 52 20.69 12.49 5.41
C SER A 52 20.23 13.96 5.46
N GLY A 53 20.46 14.60 6.61
CA GLY A 53 20.19 16.03 6.83
C GLY A 53 18.73 16.42 6.64
N ALA A 54 18.50 17.61 6.09
CA ALA A 54 17.17 18.20 5.92
C ALA A 54 16.18 17.31 5.14
N LYS A 55 16.68 16.53 4.18
CA LYS A 55 15.83 15.61 3.41
C LYS A 55 15.25 14.49 4.27
N ARG A 56 16.02 13.99 5.24
CA ARG A 56 15.55 12.99 6.17
C ARG A 56 14.47 13.57 7.08
N SER A 57 14.73 14.73 7.66
CA SER A 57 13.78 15.41 8.55
C SER A 57 12.46 15.73 7.86
N ALA A 58 12.49 16.18 6.60
CA ALA A 58 11.28 16.41 5.81
C ALA A 58 10.46 15.13 5.61
N LEU A 59 11.11 14.01 5.29
CA LEU A 59 10.43 12.71 5.14
C LEU A 59 9.89 12.17 6.47
N GLU A 60 10.59 12.41 7.59
CA GLU A 60 10.11 12.02 8.92
C GLU A 60 8.89 12.85 9.36
N MET A 61 8.86 14.13 9.00
CA MET A 61 7.71 15.00 9.22
C MET A 61 6.49 14.54 8.40
N GLU A 62 6.66 14.34 7.09
CA GLU A 62 5.59 13.86 6.19
C GLU A 62 5.07 12.47 6.61
N LYS A 63 5.98 11.58 7.06
CA LYS A 63 5.63 10.29 7.68
C LYS A 63 4.72 10.51 8.90
N THR A 64 5.08 11.44 9.77
CA THR A 64 4.35 11.68 11.03
C THR A 64 2.98 12.29 10.75
N GLU A 65 2.86 13.20 9.79
CA GLU A 65 1.58 13.78 9.36
C GLU A 65 0.61 12.71 8.87
N LEU A 66 1.09 11.73 8.09
CA LEU A 66 0.28 10.61 7.64
C LEU A 66 -0.09 9.65 8.78
N GLU A 67 0.81 9.42 9.74
CA GLU A 67 0.46 8.64 10.94
C GLU A 67 -0.63 9.32 11.77
N VAL A 68 -0.55 10.65 11.95
CA VAL A 68 -1.61 11.44 12.60
C VAL A 68 -2.91 11.37 11.80
N PHE A 69 -2.85 11.44 10.47
CA PHE A 69 -4.03 11.29 9.62
C PHE A 69 -4.73 9.94 9.83
N PHE A 70 -3.99 8.82 9.84
CA PHE A 70 -4.58 7.49 10.03
C PHE A 70 -5.13 7.26 11.45
N TYR A 71 -4.61 7.98 12.45
CA TYR A 71 -5.15 7.95 13.82
C TYR A 71 -6.18 9.06 14.09
N SER A 72 -6.50 9.89 13.08
CA SER A 72 -7.42 11.00 13.27
C SER A 72 -8.85 10.51 13.53
N GLU A 73 -9.60 11.32 14.28
CA GLU A 73 -11.03 11.10 14.51
C GLU A 73 -11.81 11.09 13.19
N TRP A 74 -11.44 11.97 12.25
CA TRP A 74 -12.02 11.98 10.91
C TRP A 74 -11.85 10.63 10.20
N PHE A 75 -10.65 10.06 10.22
CA PHE A 75 -10.39 8.77 9.58
C PHE A 75 -11.18 7.64 10.23
N SER A 76 -11.26 7.65 11.56
CA SER A 76 -11.99 6.65 12.35
C SER A 76 -13.51 6.78 12.19
N ALA A 77 -14.03 7.99 11.99
CA ALA A 77 -15.46 8.23 11.77
C ALA A 77 -15.89 7.89 10.33
N MET A 78 -14.98 8.06 9.36
CA MET A 78 -15.28 7.86 7.93
C MET A 78 -14.97 6.45 7.44
N THR A 79 -14.23 5.64 8.19
CA THR A 79 -13.82 4.29 7.79
C THR A 79 -13.91 3.29 8.95
N GLU A 80 -14.25 2.04 8.63
CA GLU A 80 -14.17 0.92 9.59
C GLU A 80 -12.76 0.32 9.70
N ILE A 81 -11.76 0.97 9.10
CA ILE A 81 -10.40 0.45 9.00
C ILE A 81 -9.61 0.87 10.23
N ASP A 82 -8.98 -0.10 10.90
CA ASP A 82 -8.02 0.19 11.96
C ASP A 82 -6.75 0.84 11.38
N GLY A 83 -6.53 2.11 11.71
CA GLY A 83 -5.39 2.91 11.24
C GLY A 83 -4.03 2.33 11.63
N GLY A 84 -3.92 1.71 12.81
CA GLY A 84 -2.68 1.06 13.26
C GLY A 84 -2.34 -0.17 12.42
N ARG A 85 -3.33 -1.03 12.16
CA ARG A 85 -3.19 -2.18 11.25
C ARG A 85 -2.85 -1.74 9.83
N LEU A 86 -3.41 -0.63 9.36
CA LEU A 86 -3.12 -0.07 8.04
C LEU A 86 -1.65 0.40 7.94
N ILE A 87 -1.15 1.10 8.97
CA ILE A 87 0.25 1.53 9.08
C ILE A 87 1.18 0.31 9.06
N ASP A 88 0.87 -0.73 9.84
CA ASP A 88 1.67 -1.96 9.88
C ASP A 88 1.72 -2.67 8.52
N ALA A 89 0.58 -2.77 7.84
CA ALA A 89 0.50 -3.36 6.52
C ALA A 89 1.33 -2.55 5.50
N ALA A 90 1.25 -1.23 5.54
CA ALA A 90 2.02 -0.34 4.68
C ALA A 90 3.53 -0.44 4.95
N ARG A 91 3.95 -0.56 6.22
CA ARG A 91 5.36 -0.78 6.59
C ARG A 91 5.89 -2.09 6.00
N ARG A 92 5.15 -3.19 6.12
CA ARG A 92 5.51 -4.47 5.50
C ARG A 92 5.62 -4.34 3.98
N GLN A 93 4.66 -3.67 3.35
CA GLN A 93 4.69 -3.43 1.91
C GLN A 93 5.92 -2.62 1.47
N ALA A 94 6.30 -1.58 2.22
CA ALA A 94 7.48 -0.78 1.92
C ALA A 94 8.77 -1.60 2.04
N VAL A 95 8.87 -2.47 3.05
CA VAL A 95 10.01 -3.40 3.22
C VAL A 95 10.12 -4.35 2.03
N GLU A 96 9.01 -4.96 1.59
CA GLU A 96 9.02 -5.86 0.43
C GLU A 96 9.40 -5.12 -0.86
N LYS A 97 8.92 -3.89 -1.07
CA LYS A 97 9.34 -3.05 -2.20
C LYS A 97 10.83 -2.73 -2.17
N ALA A 98 11.39 -2.44 -1.00
CA ALA A 98 12.82 -2.18 -0.83
C ALA A 98 13.65 -3.43 -1.16
N LYS A 99 13.27 -4.60 -0.62
CA LYS A 99 13.91 -5.89 -0.94
C LYS A 99 13.86 -6.18 -2.44
N GLU A 100 12.72 -5.96 -3.07
CA GLU A 100 12.56 -6.19 -4.51
C GLU A 100 13.44 -5.24 -5.34
N ALA A 101 13.55 -3.97 -4.93
CA ALA A 101 14.43 -3.01 -5.59
C ALA A 101 15.90 -3.43 -5.51
N ILE A 102 16.36 -3.94 -4.36
CA ILE A 102 17.71 -4.49 -4.19
C ILE A 102 17.91 -5.71 -5.10
N ARG A 103 16.98 -6.66 -5.10
CA ARG A 103 17.01 -7.86 -5.97
C ARG A 103 17.10 -7.49 -7.45
N ARG A 104 16.31 -6.50 -7.88
CA ARG A 104 16.31 -5.99 -9.27
C ARG A 104 17.67 -5.39 -9.64
N LYS A 105 18.29 -4.60 -8.75
CA LYS A 105 19.64 -4.04 -8.96
C LYS A 105 20.70 -5.14 -9.06
N GLN A 106 20.67 -6.13 -8.18
CA GLN A 106 21.60 -7.27 -8.21
C GLN A 106 21.47 -8.09 -9.51
N LYS A 107 20.24 -8.43 -9.92
CA LYS A 107 19.98 -9.16 -11.18
C LYS A 107 20.48 -8.37 -12.40
N LYS A 108 20.29 -7.05 -12.43
CA LYS A 108 20.82 -6.20 -13.51
C LYS A 108 22.35 -6.17 -13.51
N LYS A 109 22.99 -6.08 -12.34
CA LYS A 109 24.44 -6.11 -12.21
C LYS A 109 25.03 -7.44 -12.71
N LEU A 110 24.43 -8.56 -12.33
CA LEU A 110 24.85 -9.89 -12.80
C LEU A 110 24.80 -10.00 -14.33
N LYS A 111 23.66 -9.63 -14.94
CA LYS A 111 23.50 -9.62 -16.40
C LYS A 111 24.49 -8.71 -17.13
N ALA A 112 24.79 -7.55 -16.54
CA ALA A 112 25.78 -6.62 -17.09
C ALA A 112 27.20 -7.21 -17.03
N MET A 113 27.54 -7.91 -15.95
CA MET A 113 28.82 -8.60 -15.78
C MET A 113 28.96 -9.79 -16.75
N GLU A 114 27.91 -10.59 -16.93
CA GLU A 114 27.87 -11.66 -17.93
C GLU A 114 28.13 -11.11 -19.34
N LYS A 115 27.41 -10.05 -19.73
CA LYS A 115 27.59 -9.40 -21.03
C LYS A 115 29.00 -8.84 -21.21
N ALA A 116 29.59 -8.24 -20.16
CA ALA A 116 30.95 -7.70 -20.23
C ALA A 116 32.01 -8.81 -20.38
N GLY A 117 31.80 -9.97 -19.74
CA GLY A 117 32.67 -11.14 -19.91
C GLY A 117 32.60 -11.76 -21.31
N THR A 118 31.43 -11.76 -21.95
CA THR A 118 31.24 -12.27 -23.32
C THR A 118 31.91 -11.39 -24.39
N ILE A 119 32.14 -10.10 -24.12
CA ILE A 119 32.79 -9.19 -25.08
C ILE A 119 34.31 -9.40 -25.15
N HIS A 120 34.90 -10.16 -24.23
CA HIS A 120 36.35 -10.38 -24.14
C HIS A 120 36.82 -11.74 -24.70
N CYS A 121 36.02 -12.40 -25.54
CA CYS A 121 36.42 -13.59 -26.31
C CYS A 121 36.25 -13.34 -27.80
#